data_AF-A0A4P7DTQ4-F1
#
_entry.id   AF-A0A4P7DTQ4-F1
#
_cell.length_a   1.000
_cell.length_b   1.000
_cell.length_c   1.000
_cell.angle_alpha   90.00
_cell.angle_beta   90.00
_cell.angle_gamma   90.00
#
_symmetry.space_group_name_H-M   'P 1'
#
loop_
_entity.id
_entity.type
_entity.pdbx_description
1 polymer ?
#
loop_
_entity_poly.entity_id
_entity_poly.type
_entity_poly.pdbx_seq_one_letter_code
_entity_poly.pdbx_strand_id
1 'polypeptide(L)'
;MAFSKPGFLKSPLEHYRDSMESVMGKKSAVFREKSVKKGLPFVYTLVFNQDTSEPLCTFSYGASFAVTPDQKEKVELMLQMDSEDMAWAHVVGYLANQLRGDCPFNPGEIIRFGQKISQESKLNSFVLVTPDLDGLPNPVFDGKKSTGVHIMQLLPIYEEEVLSIARLGLPQFLALIDPHKTNPLRKSF
;
A
#
# COMPACT_ATOMS: atom_id res chain seq x y z
N MET A 1 15.07 21.94 23.03
CA MET A 1 13.74 21.84 22.40
C MET A 1 13.93 21.96 20.90
N ALA A 2 13.62 20.92 20.13
CA ALA A 2 13.61 21.04 18.66
C ALA A 2 12.32 21.77 18.25
N PHE A 3 12.46 22.90 17.57
CA PHE A 3 11.32 23.58 16.96
C PHE A 3 10.74 22.67 15.87
N SER A 4 9.53 22.15 16.06
CA SER A 4 8.81 21.44 15.01
C SER A 4 8.29 22.45 14.00
N LYS A 5 8.40 22.12 12.71
CA LYS A 5 7.92 22.96 11.61
C LYS A 5 6.41 23.21 11.78
N PRO A 6 5.94 24.47 11.84
CA PRO A 6 4.53 24.79 11.93
C PRO A 6 3.71 24.10 10.83
N GLY A 7 2.51 23.62 11.17
CA GLY A 7 1.69 22.81 10.26
C GLY A 7 1.47 23.44 8.89
N PHE A 8 1.21 24.74 8.83
CA PHE A 8 0.96 25.46 7.56
C PHE A 8 2.17 25.56 6.62
N LEU A 9 3.38 25.26 7.11
CA LEU A 9 4.60 25.22 6.28
C LEU A 9 4.88 23.81 5.74
N LYS A 10 4.19 22.78 6.24
CA LYS A 10 4.41 21.40 5.81
C LYS A 10 3.83 21.20 4.41
N SER A 11 4.61 20.50 3.59
CA SER A 11 4.15 19.99 2.32
C SER A 11 3.09 18.91 2.54
N PRO A 12 2.27 18.61 1.51
CA PRO A 12 1.29 17.53 1.61
C PRO A 12 1.89 16.16 1.96
N LEU A 13 3.07 15.84 1.42
CA LEU A 13 3.80 14.63 1.79
C LEU A 13 4.20 14.63 3.27
N GLU A 14 4.62 15.77 3.83
CA GLU A 14 4.97 15.86 5.26
C GLU A 14 3.73 15.62 6.13
N HIS A 15 2.57 16.18 5.79
CA HIS A 15 1.32 15.90 6.51
C HIS A 15 0.93 14.43 6.45
N TYR A 16 0.94 13.85 5.25
CA TYR A 16 0.62 12.45 5.04
C TYR A 16 1.58 11.54 5.83
N ARG A 17 2.88 11.80 5.74
CA ARG A 17 3.90 11.05 6.48
C ARG A 17 3.71 11.18 7.98
N ASP A 18 3.45 12.37 8.50
CA ASP A 18 3.24 12.56 9.94
C ASP A 18 2.03 11.75 10.44
N SER A 19 0.96 11.65 9.63
CA SER A 19 -0.17 10.77 9.96
C SER A 19 0.25 9.30 10.02
N MET A 20 0.99 8.81 9.03
CA MET A 20 1.44 7.41 9.03
C MET A 20 2.44 7.13 10.16
N GLU A 21 3.39 8.03 10.43
CA GLU A 21 4.34 7.91 11.54
C GLU A 21 3.65 7.97 12.91
N SER A 22 2.56 8.72 13.03
CA SER A 22 1.75 8.73 14.25
C SER A 22 1.03 7.40 14.48
N VAL A 23 0.52 6.76 13.41
CA VAL A 23 -0.13 5.44 13.49
C VAL A 23 0.90 4.36 13.83
N MET A 24 2.05 4.39 13.16
CA MET A 24 3.10 3.38 13.34
C MET A 24 3.97 3.61 14.58
N GLY A 25 3.81 4.73 15.29
CA GLY A 25 4.63 5.07 16.47
C GLY A 25 6.13 5.25 16.21
N LYS A 26 6.58 5.26 14.95
CA LYS A 26 7.99 5.32 14.56
C LYS A 26 8.20 6.15 13.28
N LYS A 27 9.46 6.53 13.02
CA LYS A 27 9.82 7.29 11.82
C LYS A 27 9.92 6.39 10.59
N SER A 28 9.52 6.93 9.45
CA SER A 28 9.58 6.25 8.15
C SER A 28 10.87 6.58 7.40
N ALA A 29 11.40 5.61 6.67
CA ALA A 29 12.26 5.88 5.53
C ALA A 29 11.39 6.36 4.36
N VAL A 30 11.92 7.27 3.53
CA VAL A 30 11.21 7.83 2.38
C VAL A 30 12.00 7.58 1.11
N PHE A 31 11.45 6.77 0.21
CA PHE A 31 11.97 6.58 -1.13
C PHE A 31 11.17 7.42 -2.11
N ARG A 32 11.82 7.85 -3.20
CA ARG A 32 11.24 8.73 -4.21
C ARG A 32 11.53 8.18 -5.59
N GLU A 33 10.49 7.90 -6.36
CA GLU A 33 10.62 7.51 -7.77
C GLU A 33 10.13 8.61 -8.71
N LYS A 34 10.87 8.80 -9.81
CA LYS A 34 10.41 9.67 -10.90
C LYS A 34 9.15 9.09 -11.52
N SER A 35 8.19 9.97 -11.83
CA SER A 35 6.98 9.56 -12.56
C SER A 35 7.34 8.89 -13.88
N VAL A 36 6.72 7.74 -14.15
CA VAL A 36 6.72 7.12 -15.49
C VAL A 36 5.66 7.74 -16.41
N LYS A 37 4.69 8.47 -15.85
CA LYS A 37 3.64 9.17 -16.58
C LYS A 37 3.99 10.64 -16.79
N LYS A 38 3.95 11.10 -18.04
CA LYS A 38 4.29 12.48 -18.42
C LYS A 38 3.39 13.47 -17.68
N GLY A 39 3.98 14.52 -17.10
CA GLY A 39 3.25 15.60 -16.43
C GLY A 39 2.79 15.30 -14.99
N LEU A 40 2.90 14.05 -14.51
CA LEU A 40 2.61 13.72 -13.12
C LEU A 40 3.84 13.92 -12.21
N PRO A 41 3.64 14.30 -10.94
CA PRO A 41 4.73 14.47 -9.97
C PRO A 41 5.32 13.12 -9.54
N PHE A 42 6.41 13.17 -8.77
CA PHE A 42 7.06 11.99 -8.21
C PHE A 42 6.09 11.14 -7.37
N VAL A 43 6.37 9.84 -7.31
CA VAL A 43 5.77 8.92 -6.34
C VAL A 43 6.77 8.76 -5.19
N TYR A 44 6.23 8.64 -3.99
CA TYR A 44 7.02 8.38 -2.79
C TYR A 44 6.55 7.09 -2.15
N THR A 45 7.47 6.40 -1.50
CA THR A 45 7.21 5.19 -0.72
C THR A 45 7.70 5.43 0.69
N LEU A 46 6.77 5.42 1.64
CA LEU A 46 7.08 5.43 3.07
C LEU A 46 7.30 3.99 3.50
N VAL A 47 8.38 3.74 4.24
CA VAL A 47 8.74 2.39 4.70
C VAL A 47 9.00 2.41 6.19
N PHE A 48 8.31 1.51 6.87
CA PHE A 48 8.49 1.15 8.25
C PHE A 48 9.06 -0.26 8.25
N ASN A 49 10.35 -0.39 8.57
CA ASN A 49 11.02 -1.69 8.56
C ASN A 49 10.35 -2.64 9.55
N GLN A 50 10.42 -3.94 9.25
CA GLN A 50 10.04 -4.99 10.18
C GLN A 50 10.84 -4.87 11.49
N ASP A 51 10.19 -5.20 12.59
CA ASP A 51 10.84 -5.49 13.86
C ASP A 51 10.28 -6.78 14.48
N THR A 52 10.67 -7.10 15.71
CA THR A 52 10.28 -8.36 16.37
C THR A 52 8.77 -8.48 16.61
N SER A 53 8.05 -7.37 16.63
CA SER A 53 6.62 -7.30 16.98
C SER A 53 5.74 -6.91 15.80
N GLU A 54 6.29 -6.26 14.79
CA GLU A 54 5.52 -5.69 13.70
C GLU A 54 6.08 -6.08 12.32
N PRO A 55 5.20 -6.40 11.35
CA PRO A 55 5.61 -6.61 9.96
C PRO A 55 6.25 -5.34 9.38
N LEU A 56 7.04 -5.52 8.32
CA LEU A 56 7.33 -4.41 7.41
C LEU A 56 6.01 -3.82 6.93
N CYS A 57 5.88 -2.51 7.03
CA CYS A 57 4.71 -1.77 6.59
C CYS A 57 5.14 -0.67 5.63
N THR A 58 4.44 -0.52 4.51
CA THR A 58 4.77 0.47 3.51
C THR A 58 3.53 1.17 2.97
N PHE A 59 3.67 2.43 2.59
CA PHE A 59 2.62 3.25 2.02
C PHE A 59 3.12 4.01 0.79
N SER A 60 2.31 4.11 -0.25
CA SER A 60 2.56 5.01 -1.37
C SER A 60 2.10 6.43 -1.04
N TYR A 61 2.72 7.41 -1.70
CA TYR A 61 2.18 8.75 -1.83
C TYR A 61 2.37 9.23 -3.26
N GLY A 62 1.27 9.40 -3.98
CA GLY A 62 1.23 9.90 -5.34
C GLY A 62 0.42 9.03 -6.31
N ALA A 63 -0.14 7.90 -5.87
CA ALA A 63 -1.13 7.17 -6.66
C ALA A 63 -2.38 8.02 -6.87
N SER A 64 -2.83 8.71 -5.82
CA SER A 64 -4.01 9.58 -5.82
C SER A 64 -3.91 10.84 -6.69
N PHE A 65 -2.77 11.08 -7.35
CA PHE A 65 -2.56 12.24 -8.21
C PHE A 65 -3.09 12.07 -9.64
N ALA A 66 -3.45 10.85 -10.02
CA ALA A 66 -4.19 10.57 -11.23
C ALA A 66 -5.39 9.68 -10.87
N VAL A 67 -6.57 10.12 -11.26
CA VAL A 67 -7.82 9.40 -11.00
C VAL A 67 -8.41 8.89 -12.30
N THR A 68 -8.98 7.69 -12.27
CA THR A 68 -9.79 7.17 -13.39
C THR A 68 -11.27 7.54 -13.21
N PRO A 69 -12.08 7.56 -14.28
CA PRO A 69 -13.53 7.75 -14.16
C PRO A 69 -14.21 6.72 -13.26
N ASP A 70 -13.69 5.49 -13.22
CA ASP A 70 -14.25 4.37 -12.44
C ASP A 70 -13.74 4.35 -10.99
N GLN A 71 -12.87 5.28 -10.62
CA GLN A 71 -12.33 5.40 -9.28
C GLN A 71 -13.32 6.15 -8.38
N LYS A 72 -13.84 5.46 -7.36
CA LYS A 72 -14.78 6.04 -6.39
C LYS A 72 -14.10 7.07 -5.49
N GLU A 73 -12.91 6.73 -5.02
CA GLU A 73 -12.16 7.52 -4.06
C GLU A 73 -10.71 7.67 -4.48
N LYS A 74 -10.07 8.78 -4.13
CA LYS A 74 -8.62 8.94 -4.31
C LYS A 74 -7.89 7.97 -3.39
N VAL A 75 -7.05 7.10 -3.95
CA VAL A 75 -6.41 6.02 -3.19
C VAL A 75 -4.89 6.17 -3.14
N GLU A 76 -4.32 5.81 -1.99
CA GLU A 76 -2.93 5.41 -1.82
C GLU A 76 -2.87 3.93 -1.41
N LEU A 77 -1.76 3.27 -1.75
CA LEU A 77 -1.58 1.84 -1.54
C LEU A 77 -0.76 1.59 -0.29
N MET A 78 -1.06 0.50 0.42
CA MET A 78 -0.22 0.00 1.50
C MET A 78 0.03 -1.50 1.39
N LEU A 79 1.05 -1.99 2.07
CA LEU A 79 1.34 -3.42 2.19
C LEU A 79 1.96 -3.70 3.55
N GLN A 80 1.63 -4.87 4.12
CA GLN A 80 2.26 -5.42 5.32
C GLN A 80 2.82 -6.81 5.03
N MET A 81 4.04 -7.09 5.49
CA MET A 81 4.70 -8.39 5.33
C MET A 81 5.68 -8.66 6.47
N ASP A 82 5.70 -9.88 6.99
CA ASP A 82 6.69 -10.38 7.94
C ASP A 82 7.99 -10.72 7.19
N SER A 83 8.63 -9.70 6.62
CA SER A 83 9.87 -9.79 5.86
C SER A 83 10.73 -8.54 5.98
N GLU A 84 12.05 -8.72 6.00
CA GLU A 84 13.04 -7.65 5.88
C GLU A 84 13.41 -7.34 4.41
N ASP A 85 12.88 -8.10 3.43
CA ASP A 85 13.16 -7.89 2.01
C ASP A 85 12.44 -6.62 1.49
N MET A 86 13.24 -5.62 1.14
CA MET A 86 12.78 -4.34 0.59
C MET A 86 12.04 -4.46 -0.75
N ALA A 87 12.09 -5.61 -1.43
CA ALA A 87 11.26 -5.86 -2.61
C ALA A 87 9.75 -5.63 -2.32
N TRP A 88 9.29 -5.95 -1.11
CA TRP A 88 7.93 -5.69 -0.64
C TRP A 88 7.58 -4.21 -0.53
N ALA A 89 8.55 -3.38 -0.14
CA ALA A 89 8.37 -1.93 -0.13
C ALA A 89 8.39 -1.35 -1.55
N HIS A 90 9.38 -1.75 -2.35
CA HIS A 90 9.57 -1.23 -3.70
C HIS A 90 8.41 -1.56 -4.64
N VAL A 91 7.77 -2.72 -4.50
CA VAL A 91 6.63 -3.09 -5.34
C VAL A 91 5.44 -2.14 -5.15
N VAL A 92 5.25 -1.58 -3.94
CA VAL A 92 4.16 -0.63 -3.66
C VAL A 92 4.37 0.68 -4.42
N GLY A 93 5.57 1.27 -4.31
CA GLY A 93 5.94 2.46 -5.08
C GLY A 93 5.88 2.23 -6.60
N TYR A 94 6.37 1.07 -7.04
CA TYR A 94 6.32 0.65 -8.43
C TYR A 94 4.88 0.58 -8.95
N LEU A 95 3.99 -0.16 -8.29
CA LEU A 95 2.59 -0.32 -8.73
C LEU A 95 1.85 1.02 -8.70
N ALA A 96 2.03 1.83 -7.66
CA ALA A 96 1.45 3.17 -7.61
C ALA A 96 1.91 4.05 -8.79
N ASN A 97 3.19 3.99 -9.15
CA ASN A 97 3.73 4.80 -10.25
C ASN A 97 3.26 4.31 -11.63
N GLN A 98 3.27 2.99 -11.85
CA GLN A 98 2.88 2.38 -13.12
C GLN A 98 1.37 2.48 -13.37
N LEU A 99 0.56 2.19 -12.35
CA LEU A 99 -0.88 1.95 -12.54
C LEU A 99 -1.76 3.18 -12.21
N ARG A 100 -1.25 4.22 -11.55
CA ARG A 100 -2.08 5.41 -11.22
C ARG A 100 -2.72 6.04 -12.45
N GLY A 101 -4.04 6.22 -12.47
CA GLY A 101 -4.76 6.72 -13.63
C GLY A 101 -5.04 5.69 -14.73
N ASP A 102 -4.64 4.42 -14.55
CA ASP A 102 -5.10 3.29 -15.38
C ASP A 102 -5.86 2.25 -14.53
N CYS A 103 -5.49 2.08 -13.26
CA CYS A 103 -6.16 1.23 -12.29
C CYS A 103 -6.89 2.09 -11.24
N PRO A 104 -8.18 1.83 -10.96
CA PRO A 104 -8.92 2.59 -9.94
C PRO A 104 -8.58 2.17 -8.50
N PHE A 105 -8.00 0.98 -8.30
CA PHE A 105 -7.65 0.40 -6.99
C PHE A 105 -8.86 0.18 -6.08
N ASN A 106 -9.94 -0.35 -6.64
CA ASN A 106 -11.14 -0.68 -5.89
C ASN A 106 -10.97 -1.96 -5.06
N PRO A 107 -11.66 -2.10 -3.92
CA PRO A 107 -11.68 -3.34 -3.15
C PRO A 107 -12.12 -4.54 -4.01
N GLY A 108 -11.39 -5.64 -3.90
CA GLY A 108 -11.60 -6.89 -4.64
C GLY A 108 -10.91 -6.95 -6.00
N GLU A 109 -10.30 -5.85 -6.48
CA GLU A 109 -9.51 -5.89 -7.71
C GLU A 109 -8.26 -6.77 -7.54
N ILE A 110 -7.95 -7.52 -8.59
CA ILE A 110 -6.79 -8.41 -8.64
C ILE A 110 -5.75 -7.78 -9.56
N ILE A 111 -4.54 -7.59 -9.04
CA ILE A 111 -3.38 -7.15 -9.82
C ILE A 111 -2.48 -8.36 -10.04
N ARG A 112 -2.44 -8.85 -11.27
CA ARG A 112 -1.53 -9.92 -11.68
C ARG A 112 -0.15 -9.32 -11.94
N PHE A 113 0.80 -9.59 -11.03
CA PHE A 113 2.17 -9.08 -11.20
C PHE A 113 2.98 -9.96 -12.17
N GLY A 114 2.65 -11.26 -12.26
CA GLY A 114 3.19 -12.19 -13.26
C GLY A 114 4.65 -12.61 -13.03
N GLN A 115 5.26 -12.15 -11.95
CA GLN A 115 6.61 -12.50 -11.52
C GLN A 115 6.66 -12.55 -9.99
N LYS A 116 7.72 -13.12 -9.43
CA LYS A 116 7.93 -13.11 -7.98
C LYS A 116 8.06 -11.67 -7.48
N ILE A 117 7.37 -11.36 -6.38
CA ILE A 117 7.47 -10.04 -5.73
C ILE A 117 8.81 -9.92 -5.00
N SER A 118 9.16 -10.94 -4.22
CA SER A 118 10.44 -11.10 -3.51
C SER A 118 11.11 -12.41 -3.93
N GLN A 119 12.43 -12.48 -3.84
CA GLN A 119 13.18 -13.72 -4.12
C GLN A 119 12.87 -14.84 -3.12
N GLU A 120 12.54 -14.49 -1.87
CA GLU A 120 12.23 -15.45 -0.82
C GLU A 120 10.84 -16.08 -1.01
N SER A 121 9.93 -15.39 -1.70
CA SER A 121 8.53 -15.74 -1.80
C SER A 121 8.16 -16.33 -3.16
N LYS A 122 7.05 -17.07 -3.19
CA LYS A 122 6.39 -17.50 -4.42
C LYS A 122 5.13 -16.68 -4.73
N LEU A 123 4.74 -15.76 -3.85
CA LEU A 123 3.63 -14.84 -4.08
C LEU A 123 3.97 -13.93 -5.27
N ASN A 124 2.99 -13.77 -6.16
CA ASN A 124 3.22 -13.20 -7.50
C ASN A 124 2.02 -12.39 -8.03
N SER A 125 1.05 -12.10 -7.17
CA SER A 125 -0.15 -11.31 -7.49
C SER A 125 -0.65 -10.61 -6.23
N PHE A 126 -1.61 -9.70 -6.38
CA PHE A 126 -2.24 -8.99 -5.28
C PHE A 126 -3.75 -9.00 -5.42
N VAL A 127 -4.45 -8.96 -4.29
CA VAL A 127 -5.85 -8.53 -4.22
C VAL A 127 -5.95 -7.28 -3.36
N LEU A 128 -6.77 -6.32 -3.81
CA LEU A 128 -7.00 -5.06 -3.12
C LEU A 128 -8.03 -5.27 -2.02
N VAL A 129 -7.68 -4.94 -0.79
CA VAL A 129 -8.58 -5.09 0.37
C VAL A 129 -8.58 -3.82 1.21
N THR A 130 -9.63 -3.66 2.01
CA THR A 130 -9.63 -2.63 3.06
C THR A 130 -8.50 -2.96 4.04
N PRO A 131 -7.65 -1.98 4.41
CA PRO A 131 -6.60 -2.18 5.40
C PRO A 131 -7.13 -2.72 6.73
N ASP A 132 -6.39 -3.67 7.30
CA ASP A 132 -6.58 -4.13 8.67
C ASP A 132 -5.40 -3.65 9.54
N LEU A 133 -5.34 -2.33 9.74
CA LEU A 133 -4.34 -1.67 10.57
C LEU A 133 -5.04 -0.77 11.58
N ASP A 134 -4.88 -1.08 12.86
CA ASP A 134 -5.53 -0.34 13.94
C ASP A 134 -5.08 1.13 13.97
N GLY A 135 -6.02 2.02 14.26
CA GLY A 135 -5.77 3.46 14.31
C GLY A 135 -5.46 4.13 12.96
N LEU A 136 -5.40 3.40 11.84
CA LEU A 136 -5.15 3.99 10.52
C LEU A 136 -6.34 4.90 10.11
N PRO A 137 -6.14 6.21 9.95
CA PRO A 137 -7.21 7.07 9.46
C PRO A 137 -7.51 6.75 7.99
N ASN A 138 -8.80 6.61 7.67
CA ASN A 138 -9.25 6.35 6.32
C ASN A 138 -10.57 7.12 6.07
N PRO A 139 -10.52 8.32 5.45
CA PRO A 139 -9.41 8.89 4.68
C PRO A 139 -8.31 9.59 5.52
N VAL A 140 -7.10 9.67 4.95
CA VAL A 140 -5.97 10.48 5.44
C VAL A 140 -6.01 11.87 4.80
N PHE A 141 -5.87 12.92 5.59
CA PHE A 141 -5.82 14.29 5.10
C PHE A 141 -4.38 14.80 4.98
N ASP A 142 -3.95 15.11 3.76
CA ASP A 142 -2.60 15.62 3.45
C ASP A 142 -2.50 17.15 3.49
N GLY A 143 -3.45 17.83 4.13
CA GLY A 143 -3.49 19.30 4.25
C GLY A 143 -3.85 20.06 2.96
N LYS A 144 -3.93 19.40 1.80
CA LYS A 144 -4.32 20.02 0.52
C LYS A 144 -5.60 19.45 -0.05
N LYS A 145 -5.87 18.16 0.12
CA LYS A 145 -7.06 17.50 -0.42
C LYS A 145 -8.24 17.63 0.54
N SER A 146 -9.31 18.27 0.07
CA SER A 146 -10.55 18.46 0.83
C SER A 146 -11.30 17.15 1.11
N THR A 147 -11.15 16.15 0.25
CA THR A 147 -11.80 14.82 0.38
C THR A 147 -10.93 13.79 1.09
N GLY A 148 -9.65 14.12 1.38
CA GLY A 148 -8.67 13.16 1.85
C GLY A 148 -8.24 12.14 0.79
N VAL A 149 -7.38 11.19 1.19
CA VAL A 149 -6.99 10.01 0.42
C VAL A 149 -7.32 8.75 1.20
N HIS A 150 -7.95 7.79 0.54
CA HIS A 150 -8.22 6.49 1.10
C HIS A 150 -7.00 5.60 1.01
N ILE A 151 -6.82 4.74 2.02
CA ILE A 151 -5.77 3.72 1.99
C ILE A 151 -6.39 2.40 1.55
N MET A 152 -5.75 1.74 0.58
CA MET A 152 -6.08 0.39 0.13
C MET A 152 -4.89 -0.53 0.31
N GLN A 153 -5.13 -1.72 0.85
CA GLN A 153 -4.07 -2.69 1.08
C GLN A 153 -3.90 -3.59 -0.14
N LEU A 154 -2.68 -3.65 -0.64
CA LEU A 154 -2.19 -4.69 -1.53
C LEU A 154 -1.94 -5.94 -0.69
N LEU A 155 -2.84 -6.91 -0.74
CA LEU A 155 -2.66 -8.19 -0.07
C LEU A 155 -2.03 -9.20 -1.04
N PRO A 156 -0.79 -9.67 -0.79
CA PRO A 156 -0.12 -10.60 -1.68
C PRO A 156 -0.79 -11.98 -1.73
N ILE A 157 -1.00 -12.46 -2.95
CA ILE A 157 -1.59 -13.76 -3.25
C ILE A 157 -0.78 -14.54 -4.28
N TYR A 158 -1.04 -15.84 -4.34
CA TYR A 158 -0.67 -16.64 -5.48
C TYR A 158 -1.65 -16.39 -6.63
N GLU A 159 -1.15 -16.36 -7.86
CA GLU A 159 -1.99 -16.19 -9.04
C GLU A 159 -3.02 -17.34 -9.20
N GLU A 160 -2.67 -18.55 -8.78
CA GLU A 160 -3.58 -19.71 -8.77
C GLU A 160 -4.75 -19.54 -7.77
N GLU A 161 -4.56 -18.76 -6.70
CA GLU A 161 -5.61 -18.49 -5.70
C GLU A 161 -6.72 -17.59 -6.25
N VAL A 162 -6.53 -16.98 -7.42
CA VAL A 162 -7.62 -16.25 -8.11
C VAL A 162 -8.80 -17.18 -8.40
N LEU A 163 -8.54 -18.46 -8.69
CA LEU A 163 -9.61 -19.47 -8.86
C LEU A 163 -10.28 -19.81 -7.52
N SER A 164 -9.50 -19.87 -6.44
CA SER A 164 -10.03 -20.06 -5.08
C SER A 164 -10.93 -18.89 -4.68
N ILE A 165 -10.52 -17.65 -4.94
CA ILE A 165 -11.33 -16.44 -4.70
C ILE A 165 -12.62 -16.48 -5.52
N ALA A 166 -12.56 -16.83 -6.80
CA ALA A 166 -13.74 -16.92 -7.66
C ALA A 166 -14.73 -18.00 -7.19
N ARG A 167 -14.23 -19.11 -6.64
CA ARG A 167 -15.06 -20.23 -6.14
C ARG A 167 -15.65 -19.96 -4.76
N LEU A 168 -14.85 -19.42 -3.83
CA LEU A 168 -15.22 -19.28 -2.42
C LEU A 168 -15.90 -17.93 -2.12
N GLY A 169 -15.61 -16.91 -2.93
CA GLY A 169 -15.83 -15.52 -2.57
C GLY A 169 -14.64 -14.94 -1.81
N LEU A 170 -14.42 -13.63 -1.99
CA LEU A 170 -13.31 -12.92 -1.34
C LEU A 170 -13.37 -13.00 0.20
N PRO A 171 -14.52 -12.77 0.88
CA PRO A 171 -14.54 -12.82 2.35
C PRO A 171 -14.12 -14.18 2.92
N GLN A 172 -14.59 -15.27 2.31
CA GLN A 172 -14.24 -16.63 2.73
C GLN A 172 -12.78 -16.94 2.47
N PHE A 173 -12.24 -16.52 1.32
CA PHE A 173 -10.82 -16.65 1.02
C PHE A 173 -9.96 -15.88 2.03
N LEU A 174 -10.32 -14.63 2.34
CA LEU A 174 -9.60 -13.82 3.32
C LEU A 174 -9.58 -14.47 4.70
N ALA A 175 -10.73 -15.01 5.16
CA ALA A 175 -10.80 -15.72 6.43
C ALA A 175 -9.89 -16.96 6.49
N LEU A 176 -9.67 -17.66 5.36
CA LEU A 176 -8.77 -18.81 5.29
C LEU A 176 -7.30 -18.41 5.41
N ILE A 177 -6.91 -17.31 4.78
CA ILE A 177 -5.51 -16.87 4.75
C ILE A 177 -5.14 -15.92 5.89
N ASP A 178 -6.12 -15.37 6.62
CA ASP A 178 -5.92 -14.37 7.67
C ASP A 178 -4.78 -14.71 8.66
N PRO A 179 -4.67 -15.95 9.18
CA PRO A 179 -3.59 -16.32 10.11
C PRO A 179 -2.17 -16.27 9.50
N HIS A 180 -2.07 -16.17 8.18
CA HIS A 180 -0.82 -16.22 7.43
C HIS A 180 -0.70 -15.09 6.40
N LYS A 181 -1.58 -14.09 6.45
CA LYS A 181 -1.71 -13.07 5.40
C LYS A 181 -0.45 -12.20 5.22
N THR A 182 0.34 -12.06 6.28
CA THR A 182 1.63 -11.37 6.32
C THR A 182 2.82 -12.32 6.17
N ASN A 183 2.63 -13.63 6.08
CA ASN A 183 3.74 -14.56 5.95
C ASN A 183 4.17 -14.69 4.47
N PRO A 184 5.38 -14.24 4.08
CA PRO A 184 5.85 -14.29 2.69
C PRO A 184 6.03 -15.74 2.19
N LEU A 185 6.15 -16.71 3.10
CA LEU A 185 6.36 -18.13 2.82
C LEU A 185 5.09 -18.98 3.05
N ARG A 186 3.92 -18.35 3.22
CA ARG A 186 2.66 -19.07 3.36
C ARG A 186 2.43 -20.01 2.18
N LYS A 187 1.70 -21.10 2.40
CA LYS A 187 1.29 -21.98 1.29
C LYS A 187 0.07 -21.40 0.57
N SER A 188 -0.12 -21.84 -0.67
CA SER A 188 -1.31 -21.56 -1.48
C SER A 188 -2.50 -22.36 -0.95
N PHE A 189 -3.73 -21.81 -1.10
CA PHE A 189 -5.00 -22.38 -0.62
C PHE A 189 -6.03 -22.62 -1.72
#